data_AF-A0A1H5RGI6-F1
#
_entry.id   AF-A0A1H5RGI6-F1
#
_cell.length_a   1.000
_cell.length_b   1.000
_cell.length_c   1.000
_cell.angle_alpha   90.00
_cell.angle_beta   90.00
_cell.angle_gamma   90.00
#
_symmetry.space_group_name_H-M   'P 1'
#
loop_
_entity.id
_entity.type
_entity.pdbx_description
1 polymer ?
#
loop_
_entity_poly.entity_id
_entity_poly.type
_entity_poly.pdbx_seq_one_letter_code
_entity_poly.pdbx_strand_id
1 'polypeptide(L)'
;MPIMGSDWSWTLALPGGTVTPTTIELLLAVAGGFGLSPHRPDGGINGFDNTPGREGEHRVLDRGQLVQALAEGSWSTNLWTRAEDDIRLSTKPGSGNGWDSLDLSLDACYCRRTPDARAEPFRQLHRLLTELWITIADETGALFGRVEDEWSLEQIWNELPDPLAGNTPPAWGAWPDWLSWWTYFDADHHRLLAPVTAGLDADVRRSPGGATVIALLTDPAAVDEVRFARLNQEYRRAIAADLRRG
;
A
#
# COMPACT_ATOMS: atom_id res chain seq x y z
N MET A 1 -18.21 -8.67 22.00
CA MET A 1 -17.81 -7.32 21.56
C MET A 1 -17.61 -7.39 20.05
N PRO A 2 -18.11 -6.42 19.27
CA PRO A 2 -17.77 -6.34 17.85
C PRO A 2 -16.25 -6.27 17.71
N ILE A 3 -15.70 -7.01 16.75
CA ILE A 3 -14.28 -6.97 16.43
C ILE A 3 -14.03 -5.58 15.84
N MET A 4 -13.27 -4.73 16.55
CA MET A 4 -12.81 -3.45 16.01
C MET A 4 -11.62 -3.73 15.10
N GLY A 5 -11.91 -4.00 13.83
CA GLY A 5 -10.93 -3.96 12.75
C GLY A 5 -10.79 -2.52 12.21
N SER A 6 -9.79 -2.31 11.37
CA SER A 6 -9.59 -1.09 10.60
C SER A 6 -9.22 -1.52 9.19
N ASP A 7 -9.55 -0.71 8.19
CA ASP A 7 -9.12 -1.00 6.82
C ASP A 7 -7.62 -0.81 6.69
N TRP A 8 -6.98 -1.70 5.93
CA TRP A 8 -5.56 -1.62 5.60
C TRP A 8 -5.36 -1.42 4.11
N SER A 9 -4.39 -0.61 3.74
CA SER A 9 -4.02 -0.38 2.34
C SER A 9 -2.52 -0.58 2.11
N TRP A 10 -2.18 -1.10 0.93
CA TRP A 10 -0.84 -1.20 0.40
C TRP A 10 -0.82 -0.50 -0.95
N THR A 11 -0.13 0.64 -1.03
CA THR A 11 -0.11 1.48 -2.21
C THR A 11 1.29 1.57 -2.81
N LEU A 12 1.36 1.60 -4.14
CA LEU A 12 2.60 1.85 -4.89
C LEU A 12 2.36 2.94 -5.93
N ALA A 13 3.32 3.85 -6.04
CA ALA A 13 3.45 4.74 -7.17
C ALA A 13 4.48 4.16 -8.14
N LEU A 14 4.01 3.82 -9.33
CA LEU A 14 4.78 3.23 -10.42
C LEU A 14 5.21 4.32 -11.41
N PRO A 15 6.30 4.14 -12.17
CA PRO A 15 6.63 5.05 -13.26
C PRO A 15 5.43 5.24 -14.21
N GLY A 16 5.20 6.45 -14.72
CA GLY A 16 4.06 6.72 -15.59
C GLY A 16 4.05 5.85 -16.85
N GLY A 17 2.89 5.26 -17.17
CA GLY A 17 2.73 4.33 -18.29
C GLY A 17 3.16 2.89 -18.00
N THR A 18 3.42 2.55 -16.73
CA THR A 18 3.70 1.18 -16.28
C THR A 18 2.44 0.33 -16.24
N VAL A 19 1.28 0.92 -15.91
CA VAL A 19 -0.02 0.24 -15.88
C VAL A 19 -0.47 -0.04 -17.31
N THR A 20 -0.14 -1.24 -17.79
CA THR A 20 -0.44 -1.76 -19.12
C THR A 20 -0.98 -3.19 -18.99
N PRO A 21 -1.68 -3.73 -20.01
CA PRO A 21 -2.15 -5.12 -19.96
C PRO A 21 -1.05 -6.13 -19.62
N THR A 22 0.16 -5.94 -20.16
CA THR A 22 1.32 -6.79 -19.87
C THR A 22 1.72 -6.74 -18.39
N THR A 23 1.79 -5.54 -17.82
CA THR A 23 2.13 -5.37 -16.40
C THR A 23 1.02 -5.89 -15.49
N ILE A 24 -0.24 -5.75 -15.87
CA ILE A 24 -1.37 -6.33 -15.12
C ILE A 24 -1.28 -7.86 -15.11
N GLU A 25 -0.94 -8.49 -16.24
CA GLU A 25 -0.73 -9.94 -16.29
C GLU A 25 0.45 -10.36 -15.40
N LEU A 26 1.56 -9.61 -15.39
CA LEU A 26 2.67 -9.82 -14.47
C LEU A 26 2.20 -9.71 -13.01
N LEU A 27 1.48 -8.65 -12.66
CA LEU A 27 0.95 -8.44 -11.31
C LEU A 27 0.07 -9.60 -10.85
N LEU A 28 -0.86 -10.05 -11.71
CA LEU A 28 -1.74 -11.18 -11.40
C LEU A 28 -0.95 -12.49 -11.28
N ALA A 29 0.12 -12.67 -12.06
CA ALA A 29 1.00 -13.82 -11.94
C ALA A 29 1.81 -13.80 -10.63
N VAL A 30 2.35 -12.65 -10.24
CA VAL A 30 3.05 -12.45 -8.96
C VAL A 30 2.08 -12.74 -7.81
N ALA A 31 0.89 -12.14 -7.80
CA ALA A 31 -0.15 -12.42 -6.82
C ALA A 31 -0.50 -13.92 -6.74
N GLY A 32 -0.57 -14.60 -7.89
CA GLY A 32 -0.72 -16.06 -7.98
C GLY A 32 0.39 -16.84 -7.28
N GLY A 33 1.63 -16.38 -7.36
CA GLY A 33 2.78 -16.95 -6.64
C GLY A 33 2.63 -16.85 -5.12
N PHE A 34 1.92 -15.83 -4.63
CA PHE A 34 1.55 -15.65 -3.21
C PHE A 34 0.25 -16.36 -2.84
N GLY A 35 -0.32 -17.16 -3.76
CA GLY A 35 -1.55 -17.93 -3.50
C GLY A 35 -2.84 -17.11 -3.60
N LEU A 36 -2.78 -15.90 -4.17
CA LEU A 36 -3.94 -15.06 -4.44
C LEU A 36 -4.48 -15.28 -5.85
N SER A 37 -5.79 -15.23 -6.03
CA SER A 37 -6.44 -15.46 -7.32
C SER A 37 -7.53 -14.45 -7.61
N PRO A 38 -7.63 -13.89 -8.83
CA PRO A 38 -8.78 -13.06 -9.20
C PRO A 38 -10.08 -13.88 -9.36
N HIS A 39 -9.97 -15.21 -9.51
CA HIS A 39 -11.13 -16.09 -9.54
C HIS A 39 -11.63 -16.33 -8.12
N ARG A 40 -12.93 -16.13 -7.92
CA ARG A 40 -13.64 -16.50 -6.71
C ARG A 40 -13.56 -18.00 -6.46
N PRO A 41 -13.69 -18.47 -5.21
CA PRO A 41 -13.77 -19.90 -4.90
C PRO A 41 -14.89 -20.66 -5.63
N ASP A 42 -16.02 -19.99 -5.89
CA ASP A 42 -17.17 -20.52 -6.63
C ASP A 42 -17.09 -20.30 -8.16
N GLY A 43 -16.01 -19.66 -8.64
CA GLY A 43 -15.76 -19.36 -10.05
C GLY A 43 -16.15 -17.93 -10.47
N GLY A 44 -15.60 -17.48 -11.60
CA GLY A 44 -15.77 -16.10 -12.11
C GLY A 44 -14.87 -15.07 -11.43
N ILE A 45 -14.72 -13.91 -12.05
CA ILE A 45 -13.90 -12.79 -11.56
C ILE A 45 -14.83 -11.61 -11.27
N ASN A 46 -14.77 -11.07 -10.06
CA ASN A 46 -15.53 -9.86 -9.74
C ASN A 46 -14.88 -8.63 -10.35
N GLY A 47 -15.68 -7.78 -10.98
CA GLY A 47 -15.34 -6.42 -11.32
C GLY A 47 -16.26 -5.45 -10.60
N PHE A 48 -15.70 -4.33 -10.16
CA PHE A 48 -16.44 -3.16 -9.65
C PHE A 48 -16.07 -1.92 -10.45
N ASP A 49 -17.05 -1.26 -11.04
CA ASP A 49 -16.88 -0.08 -11.89
C ASP A 49 -16.32 1.09 -11.06
N ASN A 50 -15.31 1.80 -11.58
CA ASN A 50 -14.75 3.01 -10.98
C ASN A 50 -15.18 4.28 -11.75
N THR A 51 -16.01 4.15 -12.78
CA THR A 51 -16.44 5.26 -13.63
C THR A 51 -17.38 6.19 -12.86
N PRO A 52 -17.24 7.53 -13.03
CA PRO A 52 -18.14 8.50 -12.42
C PRO A 52 -19.63 8.20 -12.63
N GLY A 53 -20.38 8.10 -11.54
CA GLY A 53 -21.82 7.82 -11.53
C GLY A 53 -22.20 6.33 -11.58
N ARG A 54 -21.22 5.42 -11.55
CA ARG A 54 -21.42 3.96 -11.56
C ARG A 54 -20.54 3.26 -10.52
N GLU A 55 -19.93 4.01 -9.62
CA GLU A 55 -18.93 3.51 -8.69
C GLU A 55 -19.46 2.35 -7.85
N GLY A 56 -18.73 1.23 -7.87
CA GLY A 56 -19.09 0.02 -7.14
C GLY A 56 -20.10 -0.89 -7.85
N GLU A 57 -20.58 -0.53 -9.05
CA GLU A 57 -21.43 -1.44 -9.82
C GLU A 57 -20.71 -2.77 -10.10
N HIS A 58 -21.30 -3.87 -9.64
CA HIS A 58 -20.74 -5.21 -9.74
C HIS A 58 -21.03 -5.88 -11.09
N ARG A 59 -20.02 -6.55 -11.65
CA ARG A 59 -20.15 -7.47 -12.78
C ARG A 59 -19.18 -8.65 -12.66
N VAL A 60 -19.51 -9.77 -13.32
CA VAL A 60 -18.55 -10.87 -13.52
C VAL A 60 -17.82 -10.64 -14.84
N LEU A 61 -16.49 -10.59 -14.78
CA LEU A 61 -15.61 -10.37 -15.91
C LEU A 61 -14.94 -11.68 -16.36
N ASP A 62 -14.57 -11.76 -17.63
CA ASP A 62 -13.54 -12.70 -18.07
C ASP A 62 -12.13 -12.12 -17.83
N ARG A 63 -11.09 -12.94 -18.03
CA ARG A 63 -9.71 -12.50 -17.76
C ARG A 63 -9.25 -11.37 -18.67
N GLY A 64 -9.63 -11.37 -19.95
CA GLY A 64 -9.25 -10.30 -20.88
C GLY A 64 -9.89 -8.98 -20.49
N GLN A 65 -11.17 -9.01 -20.10
CA GLN A 65 -11.91 -7.86 -19.58
C GLN A 65 -11.27 -7.34 -18.29
N LEU A 66 -10.93 -8.21 -17.34
CA LEU A 66 -10.24 -7.82 -16.10
C LEU A 66 -8.93 -7.09 -16.40
N VAL A 67 -8.08 -7.69 -17.23
CA VAL A 67 -6.74 -7.17 -17.54
C VAL A 67 -6.84 -5.80 -18.20
N GLN A 68 -7.73 -5.67 -19.19
CA GLN A 68 -7.95 -4.40 -19.87
C GLN A 68 -8.51 -3.34 -18.91
N ALA A 69 -9.48 -3.70 -18.09
CA ALA A 69 -10.14 -2.75 -17.20
C ALA A 69 -9.22 -2.24 -16.07
N LEU A 70 -8.34 -3.11 -15.52
CA LEU A 70 -7.29 -2.69 -14.61
C LEU A 70 -6.25 -1.81 -15.33
N ALA A 71 -5.85 -2.15 -16.56
CA ALA A 71 -4.90 -1.33 -17.31
C ALA A 71 -5.45 0.08 -17.61
N GLU A 72 -6.76 0.22 -17.76
CA GLU A 72 -7.44 1.51 -17.94
C GLU A 72 -7.77 2.21 -16.61
N GLY A 73 -7.69 1.49 -15.48
CA GLY A 73 -8.17 1.95 -14.18
C GLY A 73 -9.69 2.11 -14.09
N SER A 74 -10.43 1.58 -15.07
CA SER A 74 -11.89 1.73 -15.18
C SER A 74 -12.65 0.81 -14.23
N TRP A 75 -12.01 -0.26 -13.75
CA TRP A 75 -12.58 -1.20 -12.79
C TRP A 75 -11.57 -1.59 -11.71
N SER A 76 -12.08 -2.03 -10.56
CA SER A 76 -11.33 -2.75 -9.53
C SER A 76 -11.82 -4.20 -9.42
N THR A 77 -11.05 -5.07 -8.77
CA THR A 77 -11.38 -6.50 -8.59
C THR A 77 -11.06 -6.97 -7.17
N ASN A 78 -11.36 -8.22 -6.86
CA ASN A 78 -10.86 -8.89 -5.66
C ASN A 78 -9.79 -9.92 -6.04
N LEU A 79 -8.78 -10.04 -5.19
CA LEU A 79 -7.85 -11.15 -5.13
C LEU A 79 -8.20 -12.00 -3.90
N TRP A 80 -8.49 -13.27 -4.13
CA TRP A 80 -8.97 -14.20 -3.11
C TRP A 80 -7.83 -15.04 -2.56
N THR A 81 -7.77 -15.18 -1.23
CA THR A 81 -7.00 -16.24 -0.60
C THR A 81 -7.73 -17.58 -0.75
N ARG A 82 -7.02 -18.69 -0.47
CA ARG A 82 -7.66 -20.01 -0.35
C ARG A 82 -8.61 -20.13 0.86
N ALA A 83 -8.51 -19.19 1.80
CA ALA A 83 -9.32 -19.13 3.01
C ALA A 83 -10.54 -18.20 2.84
N GLU A 84 -10.85 -17.80 1.60
CA GLU A 84 -11.98 -16.94 1.22
C GLU A 84 -11.86 -15.47 1.66
N ASP A 85 -10.70 -15.04 2.16
CA ASP A 85 -10.43 -13.62 2.38
C ASP A 85 -10.29 -12.92 1.03
N ASP A 86 -10.93 -11.76 0.88
CA ASP A 86 -10.87 -10.96 -0.34
C ASP A 86 -10.06 -9.68 -0.12
N ILE A 87 -9.14 -9.44 -1.05
CA ILE A 87 -8.27 -8.26 -1.08
C ILE A 87 -8.66 -7.48 -2.32
N ARG A 88 -9.15 -6.26 -2.14
CA ARG A 88 -9.45 -5.40 -3.29
C ARG A 88 -8.15 -5.04 -3.98
N LEU A 89 -8.16 -5.11 -5.32
CA LEU A 89 -7.09 -4.64 -6.18
C LEU A 89 -7.65 -3.54 -7.08
N SER A 90 -6.97 -2.40 -7.09
CA SER A 90 -7.27 -1.30 -8.00
C SER A 90 -6.01 -0.66 -8.56
N THR A 91 -6.12 -0.10 -9.75
CA THR A 91 -5.05 0.60 -10.45
C THR A 91 -5.57 1.89 -11.02
N LYS A 92 -4.70 2.90 -11.14
CA LYS A 92 -5.06 4.20 -11.71
C LYS A 92 -3.91 4.70 -12.57
N PRO A 93 -4.04 4.68 -13.90
CA PRO A 93 -3.05 5.29 -14.79
C PRO A 93 -2.85 6.78 -14.48
N GLY A 94 -1.60 7.21 -14.56
CA GLY A 94 -1.18 8.58 -14.31
C GLY A 94 -1.77 9.52 -15.35
N SER A 95 -2.72 10.36 -14.94
CA SER A 95 -3.36 11.36 -15.80
C SER A 95 -2.46 12.58 -16.03
N GLY A 96 -1.19 12.35 -16.38
CA GLY A 96 -0.19 13.40 -16.61
C GLY A 96 0.59 13.86 -15.37
N ASN A 97 0.39 13.23 -14.21
CA ASN A 97 1.13 13.44 -12.97
C ASN A 97 2.51 12.74 -12.94
N GLY A 98 2.85 11.95 -13.97
CA GLY A 98 4.16 11.30 -14.13
C GLY A 98 4.29 9.92 -13.47
N TRP A 99 3.23 9.41 -12.84
CA TRP A 99 3.23 8.12 -12.14
C TRP A 99 1.85 7.47 -12.15
N ASP A 100 1.81 6.15 -12.21
CA ASP A 100 0.59 5.36 -12.10
C ASP A 100 0.42 4.83 -10.67
N SER A 101 -0.80 4.56 -10.24
CA SER A 101 -1.11 4.01 -8.92
C SER A 101 -1.47 2.54 -8.99
N LEU A 102 -1.00 1.79 -8.00
CA LEU A 102 -1.52 0.48 -7.63
C LEU A 102 -1.93 0.52 -6.16
N ASP A 103 -3.07 -0.09 -5.85
CA ASP A 103 -3.64 -0.17 -4.51
C ASP A 103 -4.18 -1.58 -4.25
N LEU A 104 -3.77 -2.14 -3.11
CA LEU A 104 -4.40 -3.31 -2.50
C LEU A 104 -5.06 -2.86 -1.21
N SER A 105 -6.32 -3.26 -0.96
CA SER A 105 -6.99 -2.96 0.30
C SER A 105 -7.62 -4.19 0.94
N LEU A 106 -7.56 -4.25 2.26
CA LEU A 106 -8.12 -5.30 3.10
C LEU A 106 -9.14 -4.69 4.06
N ASP A 107 -10.36 -5.24 4.02
CA ASP A 107 -11.46 -4.78 4.88
C ASP A 107 -11.22 -5.12 6.35
N ALA A 108 -11.67 -4.23 7.22
CA ALA A 108 -11.66 -4.38 8.67
C ALA A 108 -12.18 -5.73 9.18
N CYS A 109 -13.11 -6.40 8.48
CA CYS A 109 -13.65 -7.69 8.87
C CYS A 109 -12.60 -8.82 8.90
N TYR A 110 -11.53 -8.72 8.10
CA TYR A 110 -10.39 -9.63 8.09
C TYR A 110 -9.29 -9.24 9.09
N CYS A 111 -9.46 -8.11 9.78
CA CYS A 111 -8.45 -7.50 10.62
C CYS A 111 -8.71 -7.77 12.11
N ARG A 112 -7.63 -7.78 12.91
CA ARG A 112 -7.73 -7.98 14.35
C ARG A 112 -6.72 -7.15 15.13
N ARG A 113 -7.23 -6.23 15.95
CA ARG A 113 -6.44 -5.24 16.70
C ARG A 113 -6.28 -5.55 18.20
N THR A 114 -6.43 -6.82 18.57
CA THR A 114 -6.05 -7.28 19.90
C THR A 114 -4.82 -8.16 19.75
N PRO A 115 -3.68 -7.81 20.38
CA PRO A 115 -2.43 -8.57 20.24
C PRO A 115 -2.47 -9.84 21.09
N ASP A 116 -3.38 -10.74 20.75
CA ASP A 116 -3.52 -12.07 21.31
C ASP A 116 -3.20 -13.15 20.26
N ALA A 117 -3.25 -14.42 20.65
CA ALA A 117 -2.99 -15.55 19.76
C ALA A 117 -3.99 -15.65 18.59
N ARG A 118 -5.18 -15.06 18.74
CA ARG A 118 -6.22 -15.09 17.71
C ARG A 118 -5.95 -14.09 16.59
N ALA A 119 -5.00 -13.18 16.75
CA ALA A 119 -4.56 -12.26 15.69
C ALA A 119 -3.51 -12.86 14.76
N GLU A 120 -3.06 -14.09 15.02
CA GLU A 120 -2.06 -14.74 14.18
C GLU A 120 -2.49 -14.89 12.70
N PRO A 121 -3.74 -15.25 12.36
CA PRO A 121 -4.18 -15.28 10.96
C PRO A 121 -4.05 -13.91 10.27
N PHE A 122 -4.48 -12.84 10.95
CA PHE A 122 -4.34 -11.48 10.44
C PHE A 122 -2.87 -11.06 10.29
N ARG A 123 -2.01 -11.37 11.27
CA ARG A 123 -0.56 -11.11 11.16
C ARG A 123 0.07 -11.84 9.97
N GLN A 124 -0.36 -13.07 9.70
CA GLN A 124 0.10 -13.86 8.55
C GLN A 124 -0.37 -13.24 7.23
N LEU A 125 -1.64 -12.86 7.15
CA LEU A 125 -2.20 -12.20 5.97
C LEU A 125 -1.51 -10.85 5.71
N HIS A 126 -1.36 -10.00 6.73
CA HIS A 126 -0.64 -8.74 6.62
C HIS A 126 0.81 -8.95 6.15
N ARG A 127 1.52 -9.95 6.70
CA ARG A 127 2.88 -10.28 6.25
C ARG A 127 2.89 -10.69 4.78
N LEU A 128 1.99 -11.58 4.37
CA LEU A 128 1.85 -12.03 2.99
C LEU A 128 1.60 -10.86 2.03
N LEU A 129 0.68 -9.96 2.37
CA LEU A 129 0.37 -8.79 1.53
C LEU A 129 1.52 -7.78 1.49
N THR A 130 2.25 -7.62 2.60
CA THR A 130 3.43 -6.75 2.64
C THR A 130 4.58 -7.32 1.80
N GLU A 131 4.79 -8.63 1.82
CA GLU A 131 5.80 -9.30 0.98
C GLU A 131 5.42 -9.27 -0.51
N LEU A 132 4.13 -9.47 -0.83
CA LEU A 132 3.58 -9.30 -2.17
C LEU A 132 3.81 -7.86 -2.67
N TRP A 133 3.48 -6.86 -1.84
CA TRP A 133 3.65 -5.45 -2.15
C TRP A 133 5.11 -5.10 -2.44
N ILE A 134 6.07 -5.55 -1.63
CA ILE A 134 7.51 -5.37 -1.90
C ILE A 134 7.92 -6.06 -3.21
N THR A 135 7.42 -7.27 -3.46
CA THR A 135 7.75 -8.02 -4.68
C THR A 135 7.22 -7.31 -5.92
N ILE A 136 5.97 -6.82 -5.90
CA ILE A 136 5.43 -6.02 -7.00
C ILE A 136 6.26 -4.75 -7.19
N ALA A 137 6.67 -4.09 -6.10
CA ALA A 137 7.50 -2.89 -6.18
C ALA A 137 8.82 -3.14 -6.91
N ASP A 138 9.52 -4.22 -6.56
CA ASP A 138 10.78 -4.60 -7.19
C ASP A 138 10.59 -5.00 -8.68
N GLU A 139 9.56 -5.79 -8.99
CA GLU A 139 9.27 -6.27 -10.36
C GLU A 139 8.82 -5.15 -11.32
N THR A 140 8.17 -4.12 -10.78
CA THR A 140 7.63 -3.00 -11.56
C THR A 140 8.51 -1.74 -11.52
N GLY A 141 9.57 -1.74 -10.72
CA GLY A 141 10.41 -0.56 -10.52
C GLY A 141 9.64 0.59 -9.88
N ALA A 142 8.78 0.30 -8.90
CA ALA A 142 8.00 1.31 -8.19
C ALA A 142 8.93 2.37 -7.58
N LEU A 143 8.47 3.62 -7.57
CA LEU A 143 9.21 4.79 -7.10
C LEU A 143 9.07 4.97 -5.59
N PHE A 144 7.84 4.77 -5.10
CA PHE A 144 7.43 5.03 -3.73
C PHE A 144 6.24 4.15 -3.36
N GLY A 145 6.04 3.92 -2.06
CA GLY A 145 4.84 3.21 -1.60
C GLY A 145 4.63 3.28 -0.10
N ARG A 146 3.41 2.90 0.32
CA ARG A 146 2.97 2.98 1.71
C ARG A 146 2.12 1.79 2.11
N VAL A 147 2.27 1.38 3.37
CA VAL A 147 1.33 0.48 4.06
C VAL A 147 0.68 1.25 5.19
N GLU A 148 -0.65 1.29 5.21
CA GLU A 148 -1.42 2.18 6.07
C GLU A 148 -2.58 1.45 6.75
N ASP A 149 -2.86 1.88 7.97
CA ASP A 149 -4.03 1.54 8.78
C ASP A 149 -4.86 2.81 8.90
N GLU A 150 -6.14 2.73 8.56
CA GLU A 150 -7.05 3.89 8.49
C GLU A 150 -7.02 4.70 9.80
N TRP A 151 -7.15 4.06 10.96
CA TRP A 151 -7.25 4.79 12.23
C TRP A 151 -5.92 5.44 12.64
N SER A 152 -4.79 4.80 12.32
CA SER A 152 -3.48 5.41 12.49
C SER A 152 -3.35 6.70 11.67
N LEU A 153 -3.85 6.70 10.43
CA LEU A 153 -3.88 7.91 9.59
C LEU A 153 -4.81 8.99 10.14
N GLU A 154 -5.98 8.63 10.65
CA GLU A 154 -6.92 9.59 11.26
C GLU A 154 -6.27 10.44 12.36
N GLN A 155 -5.32 9.87 13.13
CA GLN A 155 -4.64 10.61 14.20
C GLN A 155 -3.74 11.74 13.70
N ILE A 156 -3.21 11.63 12.48
CA ILE A 156 -2.31 12.65 11.91
C ILE A 156 -2.97 13.48 10.81
N TRP A 157 -4.18 13.12 10.38
CA TRP A 157 -4.86 13.72 9.22
C TRP A 157 -4.91 15.24 9.26
N ASN A 158 -5.27 15.82 10.41
CA ASN A 158 -5.37 17.27 10.60
C ASN A 158 -4.01 17.99 10.70
N GLU A 159 -2.91 17.24 10.81
CA GLU A 159 -1.55 17.78 10.86
C GLU A 159 -0.86 17.77 9.49
N LEU A 160 -1.43 17.10 8.49
CA LEU A 160 -0.84 16.97 7.16
C LEU A 160 -1.13 18.20 6.28
N PRO A 161 -0.15 18.69 5.50
CA PRO A 161 -0.38 19.76 4.53
C PRO A 161 -1.40 19.37 3.45
N ASP A 162 -1.32 18.12 2.99
CA ASP A 162 -2.29 17.51 2.09
C ASP A 162 -2.55 16.05 2.53
N PRO A 163 -3.66 15.79 3.25
CA PRO A 163 -4.00 14.44 3.66
C PRO A 163 -4.50 13.56 2.50
N LEU A 164 -4.79 14.15 1.34
CA LEU A 164 -5.20 13.43 0.13
C LEU A 164 -4.03 13.14 -0.81
N ALA A 165 -2.80 13.49 -0.43
CA ALA A 165 -1.61 13.23 -1.24
C ALA A 165 -1.40 11.73 -1.54
N GLY A 166 -2.02 10.84 -0.75
CA GLY A 166 -2.07 9.40 -1.02
C GLY A 166 -0.68 8.80 -1.16
N ASN A 167 -0.39 8.18 -2.29
CA ASN A 167 0.92 7.59 -2.62
C ASN A 167 1.79 8.47 -3.53
N THR A 168 1.54 9.78 -3.61
CA THR A 168 2.35 10.70 -4.41
C THR A 168 3.84 10.58 -4.04
N PRO A 169 4.74 10.25 -4.99
CA PRO A 169 6.17 10.21 -4.71
C PRO A 169 6.67 11.57 -4.24
N PRO A 170 7.51 11.65 -3.19
CA PRO A 170 8.11 12.91 -2.80
C PRO A 170 9.08 13.39 -3.89
N ALA A 171 9.36 14.70 -3.92
CA ALA A 171 10.38 15.24 -4.80
C ALA A 171 11.75 14.60 -4.53
N TRP A 172 12.62 14.59 -5.55
CA TRP A 172 13.97 14.05 -5.44
C TRP A 172 14.75 14.73 -4.30
N GLY A 173 15.29 13.91 -3.38
CA GLY A 173 15.99 14.38 -2.18
C GLY A 173 15.10 14.93 -1.06
N ALA A 174 13.77 14.89 -1.22
CA ALA A 174 12.82 15.29 -0.20
C ALA A 174 12.21 14.09 0.52
N TRP A 175 12.05 14.25 1.82
CA TRP A 175 11.28 13.34 2.66
C TRP A 175 9.76 13.61 2.47
N PRO A 176 8.89 12.58 2.51
CA PRO A 176 7.44 12.77 2.45
C PRO A 176 6.89 13.49 3.68
N ASP A 177 5.67 14.04 3.61
CA ASP A 177 5.06 14.76 4.75
C ASP A 177 4.82 13.87 5.99
N TRP A 178 4.69 12.55 5.79
CA TRP A 178 4.60 11.54 6.84
C TRP A 178 5.24 10.22 6.40
N LEU A 179 5.63 9.45 7.42
CA LEU A 179 6.00 8.04 7.27
C LEU A 179 4.81 7.19 7.71
N SER A 180 4.45 6.23 6.87
CA SER A 180 3.36 5.28 7.12
C SER A 180 3.85 4.13 8.01
N TRP A 181 3.02 3.11 8.28
CA TRP A 181 3.49 1.95 9.03
C TRP A 181 4.73 1.34 8.38
N TRP A 182 4.68 1.20 7.06
CA TRP A 182 5.81 0.87 6.21
C TRP A 182 5.86 1.87 5.05
N THR A 183 7.04 2.37 4.73
CA THR A 183 7.26 3.31 3.62
C THR A 183 8.39 2.79 2.74
N TYR A 184 8.08 2.57 1.47
CA TYR A 184 9.03 2.12 0.46
C TYR A 184 9.58 3.31 -0.32
N PHE A 185 10.88 3.26 -0.60
CA PHE A 185 11.57 4.14 -1.52
C PHE A 185 12.40 3.29 -2.47
N ASP A 186 12.38 3.62 -3.76
CA ASP A 186 13.38 3.05 -4.66
C ASP A 186 14.82 3.42 -4.22
N ALA A 187 15.79 2.74 -4.81
CA ALA A 187 17.19 2.92 -4.45
C ALA A 187 17.69 4.35 -4.67
N ASP A 188 17.20 5.04 -5.71
CA ASP A 188 17.71 6.34 -6.12
C ASP A 188 17.10 7.48 -5.30
N HIS A 189 15.79 7.46 -5.07
CA HIS A 189 15.12 8.36 -4.14
C HIS A 189 15.74 8.25 -2.75
N HIS A 190 15.92 7.02 -2.23
CA HIS A 190 16.48 6.86 -0.88
C HIS A 190 17.94 7.34 -0.78
N ARG A 191 18.77 7.16 -1.82
CA ARG A 191 20.18 7.61 -1.80
C ARG A 191 20.32 9.11 -1.61
N LEU A 192 19.31 9.88 -2.02
CA LEU A 192 19.32 11.34 -1.96
C LEU A 192 18.74 11.89 -0.66
N LEU A 193 18.16 11.03 0.20
CA LEU A 193 17.59 11.46 1.47
C LEU A 193 18.68 11.72 2.52
N ALA A 194 18.52 12.82 3.25
CA ALA A 194 19.28 13.05 4.47
C ALA A 194 18.98 11.95 5.51
N PRO A 195 19.95 11.51 6.34
CA PRO A 195 19.80 10.37 7.25
C PRO A 195 19.00 10.72 8.51
N VAL A 196 17.70 10.98 8.36
CA VAL A 196 16.82 11.49 9.42
C VAL A 196 16.21 10.38 10.28
N THR A 197 16.27 9.12 9.82
CA THR A 197 15.64 7.96 10.48
C THR A 197 16.35 7.47 11.75
N ALA A 198 17.59 7.89 12.01
CA ALA A 198 18.38 7.42 13.15
C ALA A 198 17.76 7.74 14.53
N GLY A 199 16.81 8.68 14.59
CA GLY A 199 16.11 9.07 15.82
C GLY A 199 14.73 8.42 16.03
N LEU A 200 14.23 7.62 15.10
CA LEU A 200 12.84 7.13 15.10
C LEU A 200 12.68 5.67 15.57
N ASP A 201 13.78 4.99 15.90
CA ASP A 201 13.80 3.54 16.19
C ASP A 201 13.08 2.70 15.12
N ALA A 202 13.13 3.19 13.87
CA ALA A 202 12.50 2.55 12.73
C ALA A 202 13.38 1.40 12.22
N ASP A 203 12.76 0.28 11.85
CA ASP A 203 13.45 -0.82 11.20
C ASP A 203 13.64 -0.47 9.71
N VAL A 204 14.88 -0.51 9.23
CA VAL A 204 15.21 -0.16 7.86
C VAL A 204 15.71 -1.41 7.14
N ARG A 205 14.95 -1.85 6.15
CA ARG A 205 15.22 -3.05 5.37
C ARG A 205 15.59 -2.67 3.94
N ARG A 206 16.44 -3.48 3.32
CA ARG A 206 16.76 -3.38 1.89
C ARG A 206 16.12 -4.52 1.13
N SER A 207 15.47 -4.21 0.01
CA SER A 207 15.00 -5.23 -0.93
C SER A 207 16.20 -5.78 -1.72
N PRO A 208 16.05 -6.96 -2.36
CA PRO A 208 17.06 -7.47 -3.30
C PRO A 208 17.35 -6.50 -4.45
N GLY A 209 16.35 -5.73 -4.90
CA GLY A 209 16.49 -4.67 -5.89
C GLY A 209 17.23 -3.41 -5.40
N GLY A 210 17.61 -3.35 -4.13
CA GLY A 210 18.32 -2.21 -3.52
C GLY A 210 17.41 -1.10 -2.99
N ALA A 211 16.10 -1.25 -3.14
CA ALA A 211 15.11 -0.36 -2.56
C ALA A 211 15.17 -0.39 -1.02
N THR A 212 14.63 0.63 -0.38
CA THR A 212 14.55 0.72 1.07
C THR A 212 13.11 0.67 1.53
N VAL A 213 12.86 -0.12 2.57
CA VAL A 213 11.60 -0.13 3.30
C VAL A 213 11.88 0.31 4.74
N ILE A 214 11.23 1.40 5.16
CA ILE A 214 11.27 1.92 6.53
C ILE A 214 9.99 1.46 7.23
N ALA A 215 10.11 0.68 8.30
CA ALA A 215 8.99 0.23 9.12
C ALA A 215 8.99 0.98 10.46
N LEU A 216 7.94 1.77 10.70
CA LEU A 216 7.73 2.47 11.98
C LEU A 216 7.13 1.54 13.04
N LEU A 217 6.23 0.66 12.62
CA LEU A 217 5.49 -0.26 13.47
C LEU A 217 5.39 -1.62 12.78
N THR A 218 5.48 -2.71 13.56
CA THR A 218 5.72 -4.06 13.01
C THR A 218 4.68 -5.11 13.39
N ASP A 219 3.93 -4.93 14.49
CA ASP A 219 2.81 -5.83 14.83
C ASP A 219 1.48 -5.17 14.43
N PRO A 220 0.86 -5.56 13.30
CA PRO A 220 -0.39 -4.97 12.84
C PRO A 220 -1.55 -5.27 13.80
N ALA A 221 -1.43 -6.26 14.69
CA ALA A 221 -2.45 -6.55 15.70
C ALA A 221 -2.31 -5.73 16.98
N ALA A 222 -1.18 -5.04 17.16
CA ALA A 222 -0.87 -4.17 18.29
C ALA A 222 -0.92 -2.70 17.87
N VAL A 223 -1.97 -2.29 17.14
CA VAL A 223 -2.14 -0.91 16.68
C VAL A 223 -2.18 0.04 17.88
N ASP A 224 -1.16 0.90 17.96
CA ASP A 224 -1.07 2.00 18.91
C ASP A 224 -1.05 3.32 18.11
N GLU A 225 -2.24 3.83 17.86
CA GLU A 225 -2.47 5.02 17.03
C GLU A 225 -1.81 6.27 17.63
N VAL A 226 -1.77 6.35 18.97
CA VAL A 226 -1.13 7.45 19.69
C VAL A 226 0.38 7.40 19.50
N ARG A 227 0.97 6.20 19.57
CA ARG A 227 2.39 6.01 19.25
C ARG A 227 2.67 6.36 17.79
N PHE A 228 1.82 5.95 16.85
CA PHE A 228 1.96 6.30 15.43
C PHE A 228 1.99 7.83 15.23
N ALA A 229 1.05 8.56 15.83
CA ALA A 229 1.00 10.01 15.75
C ALA A 229 2.26 10.66 16.35
N ARG A 230 2.71 10.18 17.51
CA ARG A 230 3.92 10.67 18.16
C ARG A 230 5.16 10.46 17.30
N LEU A 231 5.35 9.28 16.70
CA LEU A 231 6.47 9.01 15.81
C LEU A 231 6.48 9.96 14.61
N ASN A 232 5.31 10.26 14.04
CA ASN A 232 5.19 11.22 12.95
C ASN A 232 5.49 12.68 13.37
N GLN A 233 5.13 13.07 14.59
CA GLN A 233 5.55 14.37 15.14
C GLN A 233 7.06 14.45 15.38
N GLU A 234 7.68 13.38 15.89
CA GLU A 234 9.14 13.28 16.07
C GLU A 234 9.86 13.34 14.72
N TYR A 235 9.36 12.62 13.72
CA TYR A 235 9.83 12.66 12.34
C TYR A 235 9.80 14.08 11.76
N ARG A 236 8.66 14.77 11.79
CA ARG A 236 8.55 16.14 11.28
C ARG A 236 9.49 17.12 11.98
N ARG A 237 9.70 16.97 13.28
CA ARG A 237 10.69 17.78 14.02
C ARG A 237 12.11 17.50 13.55
N ALA A 238 12.45 16.25 13.28
CA ALA A 238 13.77 15.86 12.81
C ALA A 238 14.05 16.42 11.41
N ILE A 239 13.07 16.34 10.49
CA ILE A 239 13.13 16.97 9.16
C ILE A 239 13.31 18.49 9.26
N ALA A 240 12.49 19.16 10.07
CA ALA A 240 12.58 20.60 10.25
C ALA A 240 13.93 21.05 10.86
N ALA A 241 14.56 20.22 11.70
CA ALA A 241 15.87 20.51 12.26
C ALA A 241 17.01 20.28 11.26
N ASP A 242 16.85 19.35 10.31
CA ASP A 242 17.79 19.13 9.22
C ASP A 242 17.77 20.29 8.22
N LEU A 243 16.57 20.71 7.79
CA LEU A 243 16.38 21.87 6.90
C LEU A 243 16.93 23.19 7.43
N ARG A 244 17.11 23.34 8.75
CA ARG A 244 17.74 24.52 9.36
C ARG A 244 19.27 24.46 9.42
N ARG A 245 19.85 23.28 9.20
CA ARG A 245 21.30 23.03 9.28
C ARG A 245 21.99 23.05 7.92
N GLY A 246 21.25 22.78 6.84
CA GLY A 246 21.68 23.00 5.45
C GLY A 246 21.49 24.44 5.01
#